data_AF-A0A1F8DPL0-F1
#
_entry.id   AF-A0A1F8DPL0-F1
#
_cell.length_a   1.000
_cell.length_b   1.000
_cell.length_c   1.000
_cell.angle_alpha   90.00
_cell.angle_beta   90.00
_cell.angle_gamma   90.00
#
_symmetry.space_group_name_H-M   'P 1'
#
loop_
_entity.id
_entity.type
_entity.pdbx_description
1 polymer ?
#
loop_
_entity_poly.entity_id
_entity_poly.type
_entity_poly.pdbx_seq_one_letter_code
_entity_poly.pdbx_strand_id
1 'polypeptide(L)' 'MPSFEVSVKSVVDNKVEMFVGNIVLCFYFQGGKMKSTRYKPEARVCNQFELWVPDGLFKKACRQAAAILRSRQKK' A
#
# COMPACT_ATOMS: atom_id res chain seq x y z
N MET A 1 -1.46 19.69 -11.64
CA MET A 1 -0.66 18.50 -11.30
C MET A 1 -1.62 17.43 -10.78
N PRO A 2 -1.53 16.16 -11.20
CA PRO A 2 -2.34 15.11 -10.60
C PRO A 2 -1.99 15.02 -9.11
N SER A 3 -2.99 15.17 -8.25
CA SER A 3 -2.87 14.96 -6.82
C SER A 3 -2.58 13.48 -6.59
N PHE A 4 -1.32 13.16 -6.29
CA PHE A 4 -0.96 11.81 -5.89
C PHE A 4 -1.54 11.53 -4.50
N GLU A 5 -2.63 10.78 -4.46
CA GLU A 5 -3.34 10.47 -3.23
C GLU A 5 -3.04 9.05 -2.74
N VAL A 6 -3.09 8.90 -1.41
CA VAL A 6 -3.05 7.62 -0.72
C VAL A 6 -4.45 7.33 -0.22
N SER A 7 -5.08 6.25 -0.68
CA SER A 7 -6.42 5.86 -0.25
C SER A 7 -6.47 4.38 0.10
N VAL A 8 -7.25 4.03 1.12
CA VAL A 8 -7.43 2.63 1.52
C VAL A 8 -8.43 1.99 0.57
N LYS A 9 -8.02 0.92 -0.11
CA LYS A 9 -8.89 0.14 -0.99
C LYS A 9 -9.67 -0.90 -0.21
N SER A 10 -8.98 -1.70 0.59
CA SER A 10 -9.58 -2.79 1.35
C SER A 10 -8.76 -3.11 2.60
N VAL A 11 -9.42 -3.62 3.64
CA VAL A 11 -8.76 -4.12 4.85
C VAL A 11 -9.35 -5.47 5.20
N VAL A 12 -8.61 -6.54 4.89
CA VAL A 12 -9.03 -7.92 5.07
C VAL A 12 -8.10 -8.60 6.06
N ASP A 13 -8.65 -9.11 7.15
CA ASP A 13 -7.92 -9.73 8.26
C ASP A 13 -6.75 -8.85 8.76
N ASN A 14 -5.51 -9.27 8.42
CA ASN A 14 -4.22 -8.66 8.73
C ASN A 14 -3.51 -8.09 7.48
N LYS A 15 -4.28 -7.78 6.44
CA LYS A 15 -3.80 -7.18 5.19
C LYS A 15 -4.54 -5.88 4.91
N VAL A 16 -3.80 -4.86 4.49
CA VAL A 16 -4.33 -3.56 4.07
C VAL A 16 -3.92 -3.34 2.62
N GLU A 17 -4.88 -3.20 1.74
CA GLU A 17 -4.64 -2.75 0.36
C GLU A 17 -4.89 -1.26 0.27
N MET A 18 -3.95 -0.54 -0.32
CA MET A 18 -4.02 0.91 -0.50
C MET A 18 -3.68 1.28 -1.94
N PHE A 19 -4.42 2.22 -2.51
CA PHE A 19 -3.97 2.94 -3.69
C PHE A 19 -2.92 3.96 -3.25
N VAL A 20 -1.78 3.98 -3.95
CA VAL A 20 -0.70 4.93 -3.73
C VAL A 20 -0.32 5.50 -5.09
N GLY A 21 -0.87 6.68 -5.40
CA GLY A 21 -0.82 7.20 -6.77
C GLY A 21 -1.62 6.31 -7.72
N ASN A 22 -0.94 5.67 -8.67
CA ASN A 22 -1.53 4.84 -9.73
C ASN A 22 -1.33 3.33 -9.51
N ILE A 23 -0.86 2.91 -8.34
CA ILE A 23 -0.61 1.50 -8.01
C ILE A 23 -1.38 1.07 -6.76
N VAL A 24 -1.56 -0.24 -6.59
CA VAL A 24 -2.05 -0.82 -5.34
C VAL A 24 -0.86 -1.40 -4.58
N LEU A 25 -0.74 -1.03 -3.31
CA LEU A 25 0.19 -1.64 -2.36
C LEU A 25 -0.60 -2.47 -1.36
N CYS A 26 -0.18 -3.71 -1.16
CA CYS A 26 -0.72 -4.58 -0.12
C CYS A 26 0.29 -4.65 1.03
N PHE A 27 -0.14 -4.24 2.22
CA PHE A 27 0.65 -4.26 3.46
C PHE A 27 0.15 -5.35 4.39
N TYR A 28 1.06 -6.09 5.01
CA TYR A 28 0.71 -7.17 5.94
C TYR A 28 1.84 -7.42 6.94
N PHE A 29 1.53 -8.07 8.06
CA PHE A 29 2.53 -8.53 9.03
C PHE A 29 2.97 -9.96 8.73
N GLN A 30 4.28 -10.21 8.75
CA GLN A 30 4.87 -11.54 8.70
C GLN A 30 6.03 -11.60 9.70
N GLY A 31 5.94 -12.50 10.70
CA GLY A 31 6.96 -12.64 11.74
C GLY A 31 7.22 -11.35 12.54
N GLY A 32 6.17 -10.61 12.87
CA GLY A 32 6.26 -9.33 13.61
C GLY A 32 6.78 -8.13 12.79
N LYS A 33 7.18 -8.34 11.53
CA LYS A 33 7.64 -7.28 10.63
C LYS A 33 6.57 -6.94 9.59
N MET A 34 6.37 -5.66 9.33
CA MET A 34 5.47 -5.21 8.26
C MET A 34 6.18 -5.38 6.92
N LYS A 35 5.52 -6.06 5.99
CA LYS A 35 5.94 -6.23 4.60
C LYS A 35 4.94 -5.56 3.68
N SER A 36 5.41 -5.23 2.48
CA SER A 36 4.57 -4.67 1.42
C SER A 36 4.84 -5.36 0.10
N THR A 37 3.79 -5.70 -0.64
CA THR A 37 3.90 -6.15 -2.03
C THR A 37 3.26 -5.12 -2.94
N ARG A 38 3.86 -4.93 -4.12
CA ARG A 38 3.35 -4.02 -5.16
C ARG A 38 2.51 -4.82 -6.15
N TYR A 39 1.28 -4.39 -6.37
CA TYR A 39 0.36 -5.03 -7.30
C TYR A 39 -0.33 -3.98 -8.19
N LYS A 40 -0.40 -4.22 -9.49
CA LYS A 40 -1.21 -3.43 -10.42
C LYS A 40 -2.16 -4.42 -11.10
N PRO A 41 -3.43 -4.51 -10.65
CA PRO A 41 -4.34 -5.58 -11.05
C PRO A 41 -4.55 -5.72 -12.56
N GLU A 42 -4.46 -4.60 -13.28
CA GLU A 42 -4.79 -4.52 -14.70
C GLU A 42 -3.55 -4.39 -15.60
N ALA A 43 -2.33 -4.42 -15.04
CA ALA A 43 -1.14 -4.16 -15.84
C ALA A 43 -0.58 -5.44 -16.49
N ARG A 44 -0.76 -5.55 -17.80
CA ARG A 44 0.37 -5.98 -18.65
C ARG A 44 1.40 -4.85 -18.57
N VAL A 45 2.41 -4.99 -17.71
CA VAL A 45 3.40 -3.94 -17.45
C VAL A 45 4.24 -3.71 -18.70
N CYS A 46 3.75 -2.86 -19.61
CA CYS A 46 4.48 -2.44 -20.80
C CYS A 46 5.57 -1.39 -20.48
N ASN A 47 5.50 -0.75 -19.31
CA ASN A 47 6.45 0.27 -18.90
C ASN A 47 6.72 0.22 -17.38
N GLN A 48 7.97 -0.06 -17.01
CA GLN A 48 8.44 -0.19 -15.62
C GLN A 48 8.31 1.10 -14.80
N PHE A 49 8.27 2.27 -15.45
CA PHE A 49 8.14 3.57 -14.79
C PHE A 49 6.71 3.83 -14.28
N GLU A 50 5.70 3.11 -14.77
CA GLU A 50 4.32 3.23 -14.26
C GLU A 50 4.14 2.67 -12.86
N LEU A 51 5.12 1.91 -12.34
CA LEU A 51 5.09 1.37 -10.99
C LEU A 51 5.82 2.27 -10.00
N TRP A 52 6.35 3.42 -10.43
CA TRP A 52 7.13 4.29 -9.57
C TRP A 52 6.23 5.06 -8.60
N VAL A 53 6.62 5.01 -7.32
CA VAL A 53 5.97 5.77 -6.24
C VAL A 53 7.03 6.65 -5.61
N PRO A 54 6.80 7.97 -5.50
CA PRO A 54 7.66 8.85 -4.72
C PRO A 54 7.82 8.37 -3.28
N ASP A 55 9.06 8.40 -2.75
CA ASP A 55 9.38 7.94 -1.39
C ASP A 55 8.50 8.59 -0.31
N GLY A 56 8.17 9.87 -0.46
CA GLY A 56 7.29 10.58 0.48
C GLY A 56 5.89 9.97 0.57
N LEU A 57 5.32 9.56 -0.58
CA LEU A 57 4.00 8.91 -0.63
C LEU A 57 4.07 7.49 -0.11
N PHE A 58 5.11 6.75 -0.47
CA PHE A 58 5.33 5.40 0.04
C PHE A 58 5.44 5.41 1.57
N LYS A 59 6.22 6.34 2.15
CA LYS A 59 6.33 6.51 3.61
C LYS A 59 4.99 6.88 4.26
N LYS A 60 4.17 7.73 3.64
CA LYS A 60 2.82 8.04 4.12
C LYS A 60 1.93 6.80 4.15
N ALA A 61 1.92 6.03 3.06
CA ALA A 61 1.16 4.78 2.97
C ALA A 61 1.62 3.75 4.01
N CYS A 62 2.93 3.55 4.19
CA CYS A 62 3.48 2.68 5.23
C CYS A 62 3.01 3.07 6.64
N ARG A 63 3.03 4.36 6.99
CA ARG A 63 2.59 4.84 8.31
C ARG A 63 1.10 4.58 8.52
N GLN A 64 0.28 4.85 7.50
CA GLN A 64 -1.16 4.65 7.56
C GLN A 64 -1.52 3.16 7.64
N ALA A 65 -0.90 2.32 6.83
CA ALA A 65 -1.06 0.86 6.89
C ALA A 65 -0.65 0.29 8.26
N ALA A 66 0.49 0.74 8.81
CA ALA A 66 0.93 0.32 10.13
C ALA A 66 -0.07 0.69 11.24
N ALA A 67 -0.65 1.89 11.17
CA ALA A 67 -1.67 2.34 12.13
C ALA A 67 -2.92 1.45 12.05
N ILE A 68 -3.42 1.17 10.84
CA ILE A 68 -4.59 0.33 10.61
C ILE A 68 -4.33 -1.10 11.12
N LEU A 69 -3.22 -1.71 10.73
CA LEU A 69 -2.88 -3.08 11.13
C LEU A 69 -2.69 -3.22 12.66
N ARG A 70 -2.03 -2.25 13.31
CA ARG A 70 -1.85 -2.24 14.76
C ARG A 70 -3.17 -2.05 15.51
N SER A 71 -4.09 -1.25 14.98
CA SER A 71 -5.41 -1.06 15.60
C SER A 71 -6.23 -2.35 15.62
N ARG A 72 -6.04 -3.22 14.63
CA ARG A 72 -6.72 -4.52 14.54
C ARG A 72 -6.11 -5.60 15.43
N GLN A 73 -4.79 -5.60 15.66
CA GLN A 73 -4.15 -6.56 16.56
C GLN A 73 -4.53 -6.40 18.04
N LYS A 74 -5.10 -5.25 18.42
CA LYS A 74 -5.51 -4.95 19.81
C LYS A 74 -6.96 -5.34 20.11
N LYS A 75 -7.70 -5.86 19.14
CA LYS A 75 -9.04 -6.44 19.31
C LYS A 75 -8.92 -7.95 19.40
#